data_AF-A0AAN7Q6E7-F1
#
_entry.id   AF-A0AAN7Q6E7-F1
#
_cell.length_a   1.000
_cell.length_b   1.000
_cell.length_c   1.000
_cell.angle_alpha   90.00
_cell.angle_beta   90.00
_cell.angle_gamma   90.00
#
_symmetry.space_group_name_H-M   'P 1'
#
loop_
_entity.id
_entity.type
_entity.pdbx_description
1 polymer ?
#
loop_
_entity_poly.entity_id
_entity_poly.type
_entity_poly.pdbx_seq_one_letter_code
_entity_poly.pdbx_strand_id
1 'polypeptide(L)'
;MEWNDVNVLRLIELYREREILWNCKLKEYKNKNKRHDALLEIAVSFGVSKEEVDKKIRYLLSHFAREVKKENDTNQNGNDNETVRIVHIIVTTNSAKFYQKPKQH
;
A
#
# COMPACT_ATOMS: atom_id res chain seq x y z
N MET A 1 7.67 -4.18 -16.07
CA MET A 1 6.35 -4.83 -15.88
C MET A 1 5.26 -3.83 -16.22
N GLU A 2 4.16 -4.28 -16.83
CA GLU A 2 2.96 -3.45 -17.00
C GLU A 2 2.10 -3.53 -15.73
N TRP A 3 1.90 -2.38 -15.08
CA TRP A 3 1.14 -2.28 -13.84
C TRP A 3 -0.34 -2.05 -14.14
N ASN A 4 -1.06 -3.12 -14.48
CA ASN A 4 -2.51 -3.09 -14.67
C ASN A 4 -3.26 -3.10 -13.33
N ASP A 5 -4.55 -2.75 -13.36
CA ASP A 5 -5.39 -2.66 -12.15
C ASP A 5 -5.32 -3.92 -11.29
N VAL A 6 -5.31 -5.10 -11.91
CA VAL A 6 -5.18 -6.40 -11.22
C VAL A 6 -3.84 -6.53 -10.49
N ASN A 7 -2.73 -6.16 -11.14
CA ASN A 7 -1.40 -6.23 -10.54
C ASN A 7 -1.25 -5.21 -9.41
N VAL A 8 -1.82 -4.02 -9.58
CA VAL A 8 -1.85 -2.96 -8.57
C VAL A 8 -2.68 -3.40 -7.36
N LEU A 9 -3.86 -3.97 -7.57
CA LEU A 9 -4.71 -4.52 -6.51
C LEU A 9 -3.97 -5.63 -5.76
N ARG A 10 -3.36 -6.57 -6.49
CA ARG A 10 -2.58 -7.67 -5.90
C ARG A 10 -1.41 -7.16 -5.07
N LEU A 11 -0.76 -6.09 -5.52
CA LEU A 11 0.34 -5.45 -4.80
C LEU A 11 -0.14 -4.87 -3.48
N ILE A 12 -1.29 -4.20 -3.48
CA ILE A 12 -1.92 -3.64 -2.28
C ILE A 12 -2.31 -4.77 -1.31
N GLU A 13 -2.86 -5.88 -1.80
CA GLU A 13 -3.19 -7.05 -0.96
C GLU A 13 -1.95 -7.64 -0.29
N LEU A 14 -0.89 -7.90 -1.06
CA LEU A 14 0.36 -8.46 -0.55
C LEU A 14 1.07 -7.52 0.43
N TYR A 15 0.96 -6.21 0.22
CA TYR A 15 1.47 -5.20 1.13
C TYR A 15 0.65 -5.16 2.43
N ARG A 16 -0.67 -5.33 2.35
CA ARG A 16 -1.59 -5.36 3.49
C ARG A 16 -1.41 -6.62 4.35
N GLU A 17 -1.23 -7.79 3.73
CA GLU A 17 -0.99 -9.06 4.43
C GLU A 17 0.29 -9.00 5.27
N ARG A 18 1.30 -8.26 4.81
CA ARG A 18 2.56 -8.07 5.52
C ARG A 18 2.47 -6.91 6.50
N GLU A 19 1.92 -7.18 7.67
CA GLU A 19 1.82 -6.22 8.78
C GLU A 19 3.16 -5.57 9.16
N ILE A 20 4.29 -6.25 8.98
CA ILE A 20 5.63 -5.66 9.20
C ILE A 20 5.96 -4.46 8.30
N LEU A 21 5.23 -4.24 7.20
CA LEU A 21 5.43 -3.11 6.29
C LEU A 21 4.70 -1.83 6.71
N TRP A 22 3.55 -1.95 7.38
CA TRP A 22 2.68 -0.82 7.71
C TRP A 22 2.33 -0.71 9.21
N ASN A 23 2.49 -1.79 9.98
CA ASN A 23 2.11 -1.83 11.39
C ASN A 23 3.22 -1.26 12.27
N CYS A 24 3.15 0.04 12.53
CA CYS A 24 4.07 0.75 13.42
C CYS A 24 4.05 0.23 14.88
N LYS A 25 3.04 -0.57 15.27
CA LYS A 25 2.97 -1.19 16.60
C LYS A 25 3.86 -2.43 16.74
N LEU A 26 4.34 -3.02 15.63
CA LEU A 26 5.24 -4.15 15.69
C LEU A 26 6.66 -3.70 15.99
N LYS A 27 7.34 -4.39 16.91
CA LYS A 27 8.80 -4.22 17.08
C LYS A 27 9.56 -4.51 15.78
N GLU A 28 9.04 -5.44 14.97
CA GLU A 28 9.62 -5.80 13.68
C GLU A 28 9.52 -4.69 12.62
N TYR A 29 8.61 -3.72 12.76
CA TYR A 29 8.53 -2.56 11.86
C TYR A 29 9.81 -1.70 11.91
N LYS A 30 10.46 -1.61 13.08
CA LYS A 30 11.78 -0.97 13.21
C LYS A 30 12.90 -1.78 12.57
N ASN A 31 12.66 -3.05 12.25
CA ASN A 31 13.68 -3.93 11.68
C ASN A 31 13.73 -3.76 10.15
N LYS A 32 14.73 -3.00 9.70
CA LYS A 32 14.98 -2.73 8.27
C LYS A 32 15.14 -4.01 7.44
N ASN A 33 15.72 -5.06 8.02
CA ASN A 33 15.93 -6.33 7.33
C ASN A 33 14.61 -7.04 7.05
N LYS A 34 13.70 -7.10 8.03
CA LYS A 34 12.38 -7.70 7.86
C LYS A 34 11.55 -6.94 6.83
N ARG A 35 11.57 -5.60 6.88
CA ARG A 35 10.91 -4.77 5.88
C ARG A 35 11.46 -5.02 4.47
N HIS A 36 12.78 -5.16 4.35
CA HIS A 36 13.44 -5.47 3.09
C HIS A 36 13.01 -6.83 2.56
N ASP A 37 13.05 -7.86 3.41
CA ASP A 37 12.66 -9.23 3.08
C ASP A 37 11.21 -9.30 2.58
N ALA A 38 10.29 -8.67 3.30
CA ALA A 38 8.88 -8.54 2.91
C ALA A 38 8.69 -7.89 1.54
N LEU A 39 9.40 -6.79 1.24
CA LEU A 39 9.33 -6.15 -0.07
C LEU A 39 9.94 -7.03 -1.17
N LEU A 40 10.98 -7.79 -0.83
CA LEU A 40 11.66 -8.68 -1.76
C LEU A 40 10.78 -9.88 -2.11
N GLU A 41 10.06 -10.46 -1.15
CA GLU A 41 9.06 -11.50 -1.43
C GLU A 41 7.95 -11.01 -2.36
N ILE A 42 7.46 -9.78 -2.17
CA ILE A 42 6.50 -9.15 -3.08
C ILE A 42 7.12 -9.04 -4.47
N ALA A 43 8.35 -8.54 -4.55
CA ALA A 43 9.06 -8.37 -5.82
C ALA A 43 9.26 -9.70 -6.57
N VAL A 44 9.63 -10.76 -5.85
CA VAL A 44 9.74 -12.13 -6.37
C VAL A 44 8.39 -12.63 -6.86
N SER A 45 7.30 -12.38 -6.12
CA SER A 45 5.95 -12.77 -6.52
C SER A 45 5.50 -12.12 -7.84
N PHE A 46 5.96 -10.90 -8.12
CA PHE A 46 5.70 -10.17 -9.36
C PHE A 46 6.77 -10.38 -10.44
N GLY A 47 7.88 -11.06 -10.13
CA GLY A 47 9.01 -11.23 -11.05
C GLY A 47 9.72 -9.91 -11.39
N VAL A 48 9.75 -8.96 -10.47
CA VAL A 48 10.36 -7.63 -10.66
C VAL A 48 11.38 -7.33 -9.55
N SER A 49 12.17 -6.27 -9.73
CA SER A 49 13.08 -5.79 -8.70
C SER A 49 12.33 -5.13 -7.53
N LYS A 50 12.86 -5.27 -6.31
CA LYS A 50 12.33 -4.59 -5.12
C LYS A 50 12.17 -3.08 -5.32
N GLU A 51 13.04 -2.48 -6.13
CA GLU A 51 13.08 -1.04 -6.39
C GLU A 51 11.89 -0.60 -7.24
N GLU A 52 11.50 -1.40 -8.22
CA GLU A 52 10.30 -1.19 -9.05
C GLU A 52 9.04 -1.27 -8.18
N VAL A 53 8.96 -2.28 -7.32
CA VAL A 53 7.86 -2.45 -6.36
C VAL A 53 7.77 -1.27 -5.40
N ASP A 54 8.88 -0.90 -4.77
CA ASP A 54 8.94 0.20 -3.82
C ASP A 54 8.60 1.55 -4.48
N LYS A 55 9.07 1.77 -5.71
CA LYS A 55 8.70 2.95 -6.51
C LYS A 55 7.21 2.95 -6.83
N LYS A 56 6.63 1.81 -7.20
CA LYS A 56 5.20 1.71 -7.50
C LYS A 56 4.34 1.91 -6.26
N ILE A 57 4.70 1.31 -5.12
CA ILE A 57 4.04 1.53 -3.83
C ILE A 57 4.07 3.02 -3.49
N ARG A 58 5.25 3.66 -3.53
CA ARG A 58 5.37 5.10 -3.27
C ARG A 58 4.51 5.95 -4.21
N TYR A 59 4.46 5.59 -5.49
CA TYR A 59 3.62 6.27 -6.47
C TYR A 59 2.13 6.14 -6.12
N LEU A 60 1.66 4.93 -5.81
CA LEU A 60 0.28 4.67 -5.40
C LEU A 60 -0.07 5.46 -4.14
N LEU A 61 0.75 5.36 -3.09
CA LEU A 61 0.54 6.12 -1.85
C LEU A 61 0.48 7.63 -2.10
N SER A 62 1.34 8.16 -2.97
CA SER A 62 1.33 9.57 -3.34
C SER A 62 0.08 9.97 -4.14
N HIS A 63 -0.40 9.09 -5.03
CA HIS A 63 -1.62 9.29 -5.79
C HIS A 63 -2.84 9.31 -4.87
N PHE A 64 -2.99 8.29 -4.03
CA PHE A 64 -4.07 8.20 -3.05
C PHE A 64 -4.00 9.31 -2.00
N ALA A 65 -2.81 9.73 -1.56
CA ALA A 65 -2.68 10.87 -0.65
C ALA A 65 -3.27 12.15 -1.24
N ARG A 66 -3.08 12.38 -2.54
CA ARG A 66 -3.69 13.53 -3.24
C ARG A 66 -5.21 13.40 -3.32
N GLU A 67 -5.72 12.20 -3.58
CA GLU A 67 -7.16 11.94 -3.65
C GLU A 67 -7.83 12.14 -2.28
N VAL A 68 -7.25 11.56 -1.22
CA VAL A 68 -7.73 11.73 0.16
C VAL A 68 -7.60 13.17 0.62
N LYS A 69 -6.50 13.86 0.28
CA LYS A 69 -6.33 15.28 0.57
C LYS A 69 -7.41 16.12 -0.11
N LYS A 70 -7.73 15.85 -1.38
CA LYS A 70 -8.81 16.55 -2.10
C LYS A 70 -10.17 16.35 -1.43
N GLU A 71 -10.40 15.20 -0.82
CA GLU A 71 -11.61 14.90 -0.02
C GLU A 71 -11.57 15.56 1.38
N ASN A 72 -10.38 15.82 1.92
CA ASN A 72 -10.15 16.39 3.26
C ASN A 72 -9.64 17.85 3.25
N ASP A 73 -9.68 18.56 2.12
CA ASP A 73 -9.15 19.92 1.93
C ASP A 73 -10.02 21.00 2.60
N THR A 74 -10.49 20.73 3.82
CA THR A 74 -11.03 21.71 4.75
C THR A 74 -10.14 21.93 5.98
N ASN A 75 -9.02 21.19 6.19
CA ASN A 75 -8.10 21.54 7.29
C ASN A 75 -6.65 21.03 7.16
N GLN A 76 -5.75 22.00 6.92
CA GLN A 76 -4.33 22.16 7.32
C GLN A 76 -3.33 20.98 7.42
N ASN A 77 -2.23 21.18 6.70
CA ASN A 77 -0.82 21.29 7.15
C ASN A 77 -0.18 20.16 7.99
N GLY A 78 0.66 19.36 7.33
CA GLY A 78 1.97 18.95 7.86
C GLY A 78 2.19 17.46 8.15
N ASN A 79 3.35 16.99 7.71
CA ASN A 79 4.18 15.92 8.26
C ASN A 79 3.94 14.46 7.83
N ASP A 80 5.10 13.81 7.68
CA ASP A 80 5.50 12.41 7.49
C ASP A 80 4.56 11.30 8.03
N ASN A 81 3.67 11.62 8.95
CA ASN A 81 2.66 10.73 9.52
C ASN A 81 1.39 10.62 8.65
N GLU A 82 1.15 11.56 7.73
CA GLU A 82 0.06 11.48 6.77
C GLU A 82 0.23 10.26 5.87
N THR A 83 1.44 9.99 5.37
CA THR A 83 1.69 8.81 4.50
C THR A 83 1.31 7.52 5.22
N VAL A 84 1.66 7.37 6.50
CA VAL A 84 1.31 6.17 7.29
C VAL A 84 -0.20 6.07 7.52
N ARG A 85 -0.88 7.20 7.71
CA ARG A 85 -2.35 7.25 7.84
C ARG A 85 -3.05 6.97 6.50
N ILE A 86 -2.53 7.46 5.38
CA ILE A 86 -3.04 7.18 4.03
C ILE A 86 -2.87 5.69 3.72
N VAL A 87 -1.70 5.11 3.99
CA VAL A 87 -1.47 3.65 3.89
C VAL A 87 -2.52 2.91 4.73
N HIS A 88 -2.69 3.31 5.99
CA HIS A 88 -3.66 2.70 6.92
C HIS A 88 -5.08 2.81 6.37
N ILE A 89 -5.49 3.98 5.86
CA ILE A 89 -6.80 4.21 5.25
C ILE A 89 -6.95 3.29 4.04
N ILE A 90 -6.00 3.23 3.10
CA ILE A 90 -6.09 2.36 1.91
C ILE A 90 -6.23 0.87 2.32
N VAL A 91 -5.42 0.39 3.27
CA VAL A 91 -5.49 -1.02 3.71
C VAL A 91 -6.73 -1.35 4.54
N THR A 92 -7.37 -0.36 5.18
CA THR A 92 -8.58 -0.57 6.00
C THR A 92 -9.89 -0.26 5.28
N THR A 93 -9.92 0.77 4.42
CA THR A 93 -11.15 1.23 3.73
C THR A 93 -11.44 0.51 2.42
N ASN A 94 -10.45 -0.11 1.77
CA ASN A 94 -10.70 -0.79 0.50
C ASN A 94 -11.48 -2.12 0.64
N SER A 95 -11.86 -2.51 1.86
CA SER A 95 -12.67 -3.71 2.12
C SER A 95 -14.16 -3.56 1.73
N ALA A 96 -14.67 -2.35 1.45
CA ALA A 96 -16.11 -2.15 1.28
C ALA A 96 -16.57 -1.72 -0.12
N LYS A 97 -15.71 -1.09 -0.95
CA LYS A 97 -16.15 -0.53 -2.25
C LYS A 97 -15.75 -1.34 -3.49
N PHE A 98 -14.71 -2.17 -3.44
CA PHE A 98 -14.29 -3.01 -4.57
C PHE A 98 -14.77 -4.47 -4.49
N TYR A 99 -15.33 -4.89 -3.35
CA TYR A 99 -15.98 -6.20 -3.21
C TYR A 99 -17.41 -6.22 -3.78
N GLN A 100 -17.65 -5.62 -4.95
CA GLN A 100 -18.71 -6.13 -5.82
C GLN A 100 -18.10 -7.24 -6.67
N LYS A 101 -18.02 -8.44 -6.08
CA LYS A 101 -17.83 -9.68 -6.85
C LYS A 101 -18.97 -9.76 -7.87
N PRO A 102 -18.72 -9.93 -9.18
CA PRO A 102 -19.71 -10.56 -10.02
C PRO A 102 -19.89 -11.99 -9.49
N LYS A 103 -21.05 -12.27 -8.90
CA LYS A 103 -21.49 -13.65 -8.66
C LYS A 103 -21.62 -14.32 -10.02
N GLN A 104 -20.62 -15.10 -10.38
CA GLN A 104 -20.74 -16.15 -11.39
C GLN A 104 -21.43 -17.32 -10.69
N HIS A 105 -22.76 -17.38 -10.76
CA HIS A 105 -23.54 -18.63 -10.98
C HIS A 105 -24.99 -18.29 -11.27
#